data_AF-A0A2K9BND4-F1
#
_entry.id   AF-A0A2K9BND4-F1
#
_cell.length_a   1.000
_cell.length_b   1.000
_cell.length_c   1.000
_cell.angle_alpha   90.00
_cell.angle_beta   90.00
_cell.angle_gamma   90.00
#
_symmetry.space_group_name_H-M   'P 1'
#
loop_
_entity.id
_entity.type
_entity.pdbx_description
1 polymer ?
#
loop_
_entity_poly.entity_id
_entity_poly.type
_entity_poly.pdbx_seq_one_letter_code
_entity_poly.pdbx_strand_id
1 'polypeptide(L)'
;MLHVQSDSVAEHIDKYERHLADSGLPDIPFHAGPLFSGHDGYEDISFADRKRLFFAFFTLARNLPFRYVTFAHLKTMFDGNKIRFEAQLKRDLADFFLSHLDEFQSYEIIKVYYDNGQQIVANALKTSISYALSKEAVVYRDAQPKDYRLEQAADLMCTVELTALKFDKGTETATDRKIFKNRRDFRKNYLKILRRKQF
;
A
#
# COMPACT_ATOMS: atom_id res chain seq x y z
N MET A 1 3.44 -1.81 -4.84
CA MET A 1 4.66 -1.32 -4.19
C MET A 1 5.85 -1.83 -4.96
N LEU A 2 6.94 -1.05 -5.06
CA LEU A 2 8.15 -1.36 -5.82
C LEU A 2 9.36 -1.17 -4.91
N HIS A 3 10.19 -2.20 -4.77
CA HIS A 3 11.31 -2.20 -3.84
C HIS A 3 12.50 -2.94 -4.46
N VAL A 4 13.69 -2.34 -4.40
CA VAL A 4 14.93 -2.96 -4.84
C VAL A 4 15.50 -3.80 -3.70
N GLN A 5 15.58 -5.11 -3.88
CA GLN A 5 15.86 -6.03 -2.78
C GLN A 5 17.25 -5.86 -2.12
N SER A 6 18.21 -5.25 -2.82
CA SER A 6 19.51 -4.92 -2.24
C SER A 6 19.44 -3.84 -1.15
N ASP A 7 18.38 -3.02 -1.17
CA ASP A 7 18.17 -1.98 -0.15
C ASP A 7 17.55 -2.63 1.08
N SER A 8 18.32 -2.80 2.15
CA SER A 8 17.81 -3.52 3.32
C SER A 8 16.65 -2.80 4.01
N VAL A 9 15.62 -3.55 4.38
CA VAL A 9 14.51 -3.10 5.23
C VAL A 9 14.67 -3.48 6.70
N ALA A 10 15.61 -4.38 7.02
CA ALA A 10 15.72 -5.03 8.32
C ALA A 10 15.91 -4.03 9.46
N GLU A 11 16.86 -3.11 9.35
CA GLU A 11 17.14 -2.14 10.40
C GLU A 11 15.93 -1.21 10.69
N HIS A 12 15.15 -0.89 9.66
CA HIS A 12 13.93 -0.10 9.83
C HIS A 12 12.86 -0.87 10.60
N ILE A 13 12.68 -2.16 10.28
CA ILE A 13 11.74 -3.05 10.95
C ILE A 13 12.18 -3.26 12.41
N ASP A 14 13.46 -3.55 12.66
CA ASP A 14 13.99 -3.74 14.02
C ASP A 14 13.78 -2.50 14.90
N LYS A 15 13.95 -1.29 14.33
CA LYS A 15 13.69 -0.03 15.05
C LYS A 15 12.21 0.14 15.36
N TYR A 16 11.34 -0.24 14.43
CA TYR A 16 9.89 -0.19 14.62
C TYR A 16 9.42 -1.17 15.71
N GLU A 17 9.86 -2.41 15.66
CA GLU A 17 9.46 -3.46 16.62
C GLU A 17 9.97 -3.14 18.03
N ARG A 18 11.22 -2.65 18.15
CA ARG A 18 11.72 -2.13 19.44
C ARG A 18 10.89 -0.96 19.95
N HIS A 19 10.55 -0.01 19.09
CA HIS A 19 9.73 1.13 19.49
C HIS A 19 8.35 0.69 20.01
N LEU A 20 7.72 -0.30 19.38
CA LEU A 20 6.46 -0.88 19.87
C LEU A 20 6.64 -1.48 21.27
N ALA A 21 7.65 -2.33 21.44
CA ALA A 21 7.96 -2.97 22.72
C ALA A 21 8.22 -1.94 23.84
N ASP A 22 9.10 -0.97 23.60
CA ASP A 22 9.44 0.10 24.56
C ASP A 22 8.21 0.97 24.92
N SER A 23 7.25 1.05 24.01
CA SER A 23 6.02 1.84 24.16
C SER A 23 4.86 1.05 24.80
N GLY A 24 5.05 -0.24 25.09
CA GLY A 24 4.00 -1.14 25.55
C GLY A 24 2.88 -1.35 24.53
N LEU A 25 3.19 -1.20 23.23
CA LEU A 25 2.23 -1.37 22.15
C LEU A 25 2.35 -2.79 21.56
N PRO A 26 1.23 -3.45 21.22
CA PRO A 26 1.28 -4.76 20.59
C PRO A 26 1.73 -4.65 19.14
N ASP A 27 2.46 -5.66 18.65
CA ASP A 27 2.86 -5.77 17.24
C ASP A 27 1.78 -6.50 16.43
N ILE A 28 0.63 -5.82 16.29
CA ILE A 28 -0.47 -6.29 15.45
C ILE A 28 -0.13 -5.93 13.99
N PRO A 29 -0.25 -6.86 13.03
CA PRO A 29 -0.08 -6.55 11.60
C PRO A 29 -0.91 -5.33 11.19
N PHE A 30 -0.26 -4.34 10.57
CA PHE A 30 -0.94 -3.11 10.21
C PHE A 30 -2.01 -3.37 9.16
N HIS A 31 -3.25 -2.99 9.46
CA HIS A 31 -4.32 -2.96 8.47
C HIS A 31 -5.14 -1.70 8.69
N ALA A 32 -5.09 -0.75 7.75
CA ALA A 32 -5.51 0.62 7.99
C ALA A 32 -7.01 0.74 8.30
N GLY A 33 -7.87 0.02 7.56
CA GLY A 33 -9.32 0.03 7.77
C GLY A 33 -9.71 -0.43 9.19
N PRO A 34 -9.32 -1.64 9.60
CA PRO A 34 -9.56 -2.14 10.96
C PRO A 34 -8.88 -1.31 12.04
N LEU A 35 -7.63 -0.85 11.83
CA LEU A 35 -6.93 0.03 12.77
C LEU A 35 -7.72 1.33 13.02
N PHE A 36 -8.27 1.95 11.98
CA PHE A 36 -8.98 3.22 12.11
C PHE A 36 -10.37 3.05 12.71
N SER A 37 -11.06 1.97 12.37
CA SER A 37 -12.41 1.68 12.84
C SER A 37 -12.45 1.00 14.22
N GLY A 38 -11.40 0.26 14.59
CA GLY A 38 -11.30 -0.51 15.83
C GLY A 38 -11.93 -1.89 15.72
N HIS A 39 -11.84 -2.53 14.55
CA HIS A 39 -12.34 -3.87 14.31
C HIS A 39 -11.18 -4.86 14.13
N ASP A 40 -11.51 -6.14 13.98
CA ASP A 40 -10.58 -7.25 13.80
C ASP A 40 -9.53 -7.30 14.92
N GLY A 41 -8.25 -7.36 14.60
CA GLY A 41 -7.16 -7.40 15.58
C GLY A 41 -7.06 -6.17 16.50
N TYR A 42 -7.92 -5.16 16.33
CA TYR A 42 -7.88 -3.90 17.07
C TYR A 42 -9.10 -3.66 17.98
N GLU A 43 -10.00 -4.63 18.15
CA GLU A 43 -11.24 -4.49 18.94
C GLU A 43 -10.98 -4.07 20.39
N ASP A 44 -9.97 -4.66 21.03
CA ASP A 44 -9.61 -4.36 22.43
C ASP A 44 -8.60 -3.21 22.58
N ILE A 45 -8.25 -2.52 21.48
CA ILE A 45 -7.23 -1.47 21.50
C ILE A 45 -7.88 -0.09 21.58
N SER A 46 -7.49 0.68 22.60
CA SER A 46 -7.97 2.03 22.82
C SER A 46 -7.74 2.91 21.58
N PHE A 47 -8.63 3.87 21.33
CA PHE A 47 -8.44 4.79 20.19
C PHE A 47 -7.12 5.57 20.27
N ALA A 48 -6.65 5.88 21.48
CA ALA A 48 -5.37 6.53 21.70
C ALA A 48 -4.20 5.62 21.26
N ASP A 49 -4.23 4.35 21.62
CA ASP A 49 -3.18 3.39 21.21
C ASP A 49 -3.27 3.03 19.74
N ARG A 50 -4.47 2.95 19.15
CA ARG A 50 -4.63 2.80 17.69
C ARG A 50 -4.00 3.97 16.93
N LYS A 51 -4.10 5.20 17.45
CA LYS A 51 -3.35 6.34 16.90
C LYS A 51 -1.84 6.17 17.05
N ARG A 52 -1.36 5.71 18.21
CA ARG A 52 0.08 5.47 18.43
C ARG A 52 0.62 4.40 17.48
N LEU A 53 -0.11 3.29 17.29
CA LEU A 53 0.19 2.23 16.32
C LEU A 53 0.25 2.78 14.89
N PHE A 54 -0.75 3.58 14.50
CA PHE A 54 -0.74 4.25 13.20
C PHE A 54 0.50 5.12 13.01
N PHE A 55 0.86 5.95 14.00
CA PHE A 55 2.04 6.82 13.90
C PHE A 55 3.36 6.05 13.87
N ALA A 56 3.47 4.98 14.67
CA ALA A 56 4.62 4.09 14.65
C ALA A 56 4.80 3.45 13.26
N PHE A 57 3.72 2.91 12.68
CA PHE A 57 3.78 2.28 11.36
C PHE A 57 3.99 3.30 10.23
N PHE A 58 3.34 4.47 10.30
CA PHE A 58 3.62 5.58 9.37
C PHE A 58 5.10 5.99 9.40
N THR A 59 5.72 5.96 10.58
CA THR A 59 7.14 6.27 10.74
C THR A 59 8.03 5.18 10.14
N LEU A 60 7.68 3.90 10.26
CA LEU A 60 8.31 2.82 9.52
C LEU A 60 8.19 3.07 8.01
N ALA A 61 6.96 3.17 7.50
CA ALA A 61 6.68 3.23 6.06
C ALA A 61 7.35 4.42 5.37
N ARG A 62 7.39 5.61 5.98
CA ARG A 62 8.06 6.78 5.39
C ARG A 62 9.58 6.62 5.27
N ASN A 63 10.18 5.71 6.05
CA ASN A 63 11.62 5.47 6.05
C ASN A 63 12.01 4.25 5.21
N LEU A 64 11.10 3.33 4.91
CA LEU A 64 11.39 2.16 4.09
C LEU A 64 11.80 2.54 2.65
N PRO A 65 12.80 1.85 2.04
CA PRO A 65 13.31 2.12 0.70
C PRO A 65 12.42 1.53 -0.40
N PHE A 66 11.18 2.01 -0.53
CA PHE A 66 10.28 1.66 -1.62
C PHE A 66 9.84 2.90 -2.41
N ARG A 67 9.38 2.64 -3.64
CA ARG A 67 8.47 3.51 -4.40
C ARG A 67 7.09 2.88 -4.53
N TYR A 68 6.09 3.66 -4.87
CA TYR A 68 4.74 3.15 -5.08
C TYR A 68 4.00 3.87 -6.20
N VAL A 69 3.11 3.13 -6.84
CA VAL A 69 2.07 3.63 -7.74
C VAL A 69 0.72 3.11 -7.25
N THR A 70 -0.33 3.92 -7.37
CA THR A 70 -1.70 3.52 -7.03
C THR A 70 -2.61 3.70 -8.24
N PHE A 71 -3.49 2.73 -8.46
CA PHE A 71 -4.51 2.78 -9.49
C PHE A 71 -5.87 2.99 -8.81
N ALA A 72 -6.49 4.13 -9.04
CA ALA A 72 -7.74 4.50 -8.39
C ALA A 72 -8.87 4.56 -9.41
N HIS A 73 -9.90 3.74 -9.18
CA HIS A 73 -11.08 3.71 -10.05
C HIS A 73 -12.37 3.90 -9.24
N LEU A 74 -13.31 4.67 -9.80
CA LEU A 74 -14.63 4.80 -9.22
C LEU A 74 -15.47 3.57 -9.57
N LYS A 75 -16.04 2.92 -8.56
CA LYS A 75 -16.91 1.74 -8.75
C LYS A 75 -18.08 2.02 -9.72
N THR A 76 -18.59 3.25 -9.72
CA THR A 76 -19.71 3.69 -10.58
C THR A 76 -19.35 3.72 -12.07
N MET A 77 -18.07 3.80 -12.45
CA MET A 77 -17.66 3.83 -13.86
C MET A 77 -17.89 2.50 -14.58
N PHE A 78 -18.09 1.43 -13.83
CA PHE A 78 -18.20 0.08 -14.37
C PHE A 78 -19.60 -0.51 -14.19
N ASP A 79 -20.53 0.18 -13.55
CA ASP A 79 -21.91 -0.30 -13.34
C ASP A 79 -21.96 -1.71 -12.69
N GLY A 80 -21.00 -2.01 -11.81
CA GLY A 80 -20.85 -3.35 -11.22
C GLY A 80 -20.25 -4.42 -12.14
N ASN A 81 -19.94 -4.08 -13.40
CA ASN A 81 -19.31 -4.99 -14.36
C ASN A 81 -17.83 -5.20 -14.03
N LYS A 82 -17.57 -6.29 -13.30
CA LYS A 82 -16.23 -6.74 -12.89
C LYS A 82 -15.28 -6.99 -14.07
N ILE A 83 -15.79 -7.44 -15.21
CA ILE A 83 -14.98 -7.71 -16.42
C ILE A 83 -14.46 -6.39 -17.00
N ARG A 84 -15.31 -5.36 -17.10
CA ARG A 84 -14.88 -4.03 -17.55
C ARG A 84 -13.85 -3.42 -16.62
N PHE A 85 -14.04 -3.57 -15.31
CA PHE A 85 -13.06 -3.13 -14.31
C PHE A 85 -11.73 -3.86 -14.45
N GLU A 86 -11.74 -5.18 -14.54
CA GLU A 86 -10.53 -5.99 -14.73
C GLU A 86 -9.77 -5.59 -16.00
N ALA A 87 -10.49 -5.38 -17.11
CA ALA A 87 -9.89 -4.94 -18.37
C ALA A 87 -9.27 -3.54 -18.28
N GLN A 88 -9.90 -2.60 -17.56
CA GLN A 88 -9.33 -1.28 -17.32
C GLN A 88 -8.07 -1.36 -16.46
N LEU A 89 -8.12 -2.10 -15.35
CA LEU A 89 -6.98 -2.28 -14.46
C LEU A 89 -5.80 -2.96 -15.18
N LYS A 90 -6.06 -3.95 -16.04
CA LYS A 90 -5.05 -4.57 -16.90
C LYS A 90 -4.35 -3.56 -17.81
N ARG A 91 -5.11 -2.69 -18.48
CA ARG A 91 -4.56 -1.64 -19.34
C ARG A 91 -3.69 -0.67 -18.56
N ASP A 92 -4.20 -0.14 -17.46
CA ASP A 92 -3.45 0.85 -16.67
C ASP A 92 -2.14 0.27 -16.13
N LEU A 93 -2.15 -1.00 -15.70
CA LEU A 93 -0.93 -1.69 -15.28
C LEU A 93 0.04 -1.92 -16.45
N ALA A 94 -0.46 -2.37 -17.61
CA ALA A 94 0.37 -2.59 -18.78
C ALA A 94 1.01 -1.28 -19.27
N ASP A 95 0.24 -0.20 -19.34
CA ASP A 95 0.71 1.13 -19.71
C ASP A 95 1.79 1.62 -18.72
N PHE A 96 1.62 1.35 -17.43
CA PHE A 96 2.64 1.67 -16.42
C PHE A 96 3.95 0.91 -16.63
N PHE A 97 3.89 -0.40 -16.87
CA PHE A 97 5.09 -1.20 -17.12
C PHE A 97 5.78 -0.82 -18.43
N LEU A 98 5.02 -0.57 -19.50
CA LEU A 98 5.55 -0.19 -20.80
C LEU A 98 6.16 1.22 -20.81
N SER A 99 5.57 2.17 -20.10
CA SER A 99 6.13 3.53 -19.97
C SER A 99 7.44 3.59 -19.18
N HIS A 100 7.78 2.54 -18.44
CA HIS A 100 9.01 2.42 -17.65
C HIS A 100 9.77 1.14 -17.99
N LEU A 101 9.63 0.66 -19.23
CA LEU A 101 10.14 -0.63 -19.67
C LEU A 101 11.65 -0.75 -19.47
N ASP A 102 12.40 0.30 -19.82
CA ASP A 102 13.86 0.33 -19.67
C ASP A 102 14.30 0.12 -18.22
N GLU A 103 13.58 0.73 -17.26
CA GLU A 103 13.88 0.54 -15.84
C GLU A 103 13.58 -0.89 -15.41
N PHE A 104 12.41 -1.44 -15.77
CA PHE A 104 12.05 -2.81 -15.40
C PHE A 104 12.97 -3.86 -16.04
N GLN A 105 13.39 -3.67 -17.29
CA GLN A 105 14.32 -4.57 -17.99
C GLN A 105 15.76 -4.45 -17.50
N SER A 106 16.11 -3.37 -16.78
CA SER A 106 17.44 -3.25 -16.16
C SER A 106 17.66 -4.24 -15.02
N TYR A 107 16.59 -4.80 -14.44
CA TYR A 107 16.67 -5.80 -13.38
C TYR A 107 16.68 -7.22 -13.96
N GLU A 108 17.61 -8.06 -13.49
CA GLU A 108 17.69 -9.46 -13.88
C GLU A 108 16.44 -10.26 -13.50
N ILE A 109 15.89 -10.00 -12.30
CA ILE A 109 14.74 -10.70 -11.75
C ILE A 109 13.76 -9.70 -11.12
N ILE A 110 12.51 -9.78 -11.52
CA ILE A 110 11.37 -9.08 -10.93
C ILE A 110 10.56 -10.09 -10.11
N LYS A 111 10.48 -9.84 -8.80
CA LYS A 111 9.70 -10.67 -7.86
C LYS A 111 8.34 -10.05 -7.64
N VAL A 112 7.29 -10.83 -7.85
CA VAL A 112 5.91 -10.40 -7.65
C VAL A 112 5.37 -11.11 -6.41
N TYR A 113 5.11 -10.31 -5.38
CA TYR A 113 4.44 -10.74 -4.15
C TYR A 113 3.00 -10.24 -4.19
N TYR A 114 2.05 -11.17 -4.03
CA TYR A 114 0.63 -10.85 -3.94
C TYR A 114 -0.08 -11.92 -3.12
N ASP A 115 -0.87 -11.49 -2.14
CA ASP A 115 -1.59 -12.35 -1.18
C ASP A 115 -2.83 -13.05 -1.75
N ASN A 116 -3.13 -12.84 -3.04
CA ASN A 116 -4.34 -13.31 -3.71
C ASN A 116 -5.67 -12.80 -3.09
N GLY A 117 -5.64 -11.72 -2.30
CA GLY A 117 -6.81 -11.20 -1.59
C GLY A 117 -7.99 -10.84 -2.50
N GLN A 118 -7.73 -10.40 -3.74
CA GLN A 118 -8.75 -10.23 -4.78
C GLN A 118 -8.31 -10.86 -6.10
N GLN A 119 -9.02 -11.92 -6.53
CA GLN A 119 -8.71 -12.65 -7.77
C GLN A 119 -8.62 -11.75 -9.01
N ILE A 120 -9.47 -10.72 -9.10
CA ILE A 120 -9.47 -9.77 -10.21
C ILE A 120 -8.12 -9.01 -10.29
N VAL A 121 -7.59 -8.60 -9.15
CA VAL A 121 -6.30 -7.88 -9.08
C VAL A 121 -5.15 -8.84 -9.39
N ALA A 122 -5.19 -10.07 -8.84
CA ALA A 122 -4.21 -11.12 -9.16
C ALA A 122 -4.11 -11.35 -10.68
N ASN A 123 -5.27 -11.54 -11.31
CA ASN A 123 -5.37 -11.78 -12.75
C ASN A 123 -4.88 -10.59 -13.56
N ALA A 124 -5.25 -9.37 -13.15
CA ALA A 124 -4.83 -8.15 -13.83
C ALA A 124 -3.31 -7.97 -13.79
N LEU A 125 -2.70 -8.12 -12.61
CA LEU A 125 -1.25 -8.05 -12.40
C LEU A 125 -0.51 -9.11 -13.21
N LYS A 126 -0.93 -10.38 -13.12
CA LYS A 126 -0.28 -11.47 -13.85
C LYS A 126 -0.32 -11.24 -15.36
N THR A 127 -1.47 -10.80 -15.87
CA THR A 127 -1.67 -10.57 -17.31
C THR A 127 -0.84 -9.40 -17.80
N SER A 128 -0.86 -8.26 -17.09
CA SER A 128 -0.13 -7.05 -17.50
C SER A 128 1.38 -7.24 -17.46
N ILE A 129 1.89 -7.92 -16.42
CA ILE A 129 3.32 -8.25 -16.31
C ILE A 129 3.74 -9.20 -17.43
N SER A 130 2.96 -10.27 -17.67
CA SER A 130 3.27 -11.23 -18.76
C SER A 130 3.21 -10.60 -20.15
N TYR A 131 2.45 -9.51 -20.30
CA TYR A 131 2.34 -8.76 -21.54
C TYR A 131 3.50 -7.78 -21.74
N ALA A 132 3.89 -7.06 -20.69
CA ALA A 132 4.90 -6.02 -20.78
C ALA A 132 6.35 -6.52 -20.56
N LEU A 133 6.55 -7.61 -19.83
CA LEU A 133 7.86 -8.07 -19.35
C LEU A 133 8.14 -9.52 -19.78
N SER A 134 9.43 -9.85 -19.93
CA SER A 134 9.85 -11.22 -20.28
C SER A 134 9.48 -12.21 -19.17
N LYS A 135 8.89 -13.35 -19.56
CA LYS A 135 8.49 -14.42 -18.63
C LYS A 135 9.67 -15.01 -17.85
N GLU A 136 10.87 -15.01 -18.43
CA GLU A 136 12.07 -15.56 -17.81
C GLU A 136 12.60 -14.66 -16.68
N ALA A 137 12.30 -13.36 -16.74
CA ALA A 137 12.72 -12.37 -15.75
C ALA A 137 11.74 -12.24 -14.57
N VAL A 138 10.58 -12.91 -14.60
CA VAL A 138 9.52 -12.72 -13.59
C VAL A 138 9.34 -13.96 -12.73
N VAL A 139 9.47 -13.78 -11.41
CA VAL A 139 9.25 -14.85 -10.42
C VAL A 139 8.11 -14.47 -9.49
N TYR A 140 7.05 -15.27 -9.50
CA TYR A 140 5.96 -15.14 -8.54
C TYR A 140 6.34 -15.83 -7.22
N ARG A 141 6.09 -15.16 -6.11
CA ARG A 141 6.37 -15.67 -4.75
C ARG A 141 5.15 -15.50 -3.88
N ASP A 142 4.91 -16.50 -3.04
CA ASP A 142 4.05 -16.31 -1.88
C ASP A 142 4.73 -15.33 -0.92
N ALA A 143 3.93 -14.42 -0.34
CA ALA A 143 4.41 -13.39 0.55
C ALA A 143 5.04 -14.00 1.83
N GLN A 144 6.30 -13.70 2.12
CA GLN A 144 6.96 -14.14 3.37
C GLN A 144 6.63 -13.18 4.53
N PRO A 145 6.70 -13.61 5.81
CA PRO A 145 6.46 -12.79 7.02
C PRO A 145 7.11 -11.39 7.04
N LYS A 146 8.31 -11.23 6.46
CA LYS A 146 8.99 -9.93 6.31
C LYS A 146 8.44 -9.06 5.17
N ASP A 147 7.90 -9.69 4.13
CA ASP A 147 7.22 -9.02 3.02
C ASP A 147 5.89 -8.42 3.49
N TYR A 148 5.30 -8.94 4.57
CA TYR A 148 4.11 -8.34 5.19
C TYR A 148 4.33 -6.87 5.54
N ARG A 149 5.52 -6.41 5.96
CA ARG A 149 5.69 -4.98 6.28
C ARG A 149 5.61 -4.09 5.03
N LEU A 150 6.12 -4.57 3.89
CA LEU A 150 5.98 -3.85 2.62
C LEU A 150 4.55 -3.95 2.08
N GLU A 151 3.87 -5.08 2.25
CA GLU A 151 2.45 -5.23 1.89
C GLU A 151 1.54 -4.35 2.76
N GLN A 152 1.78 -4.30 4.07
CA GLN A 152 1.14 -3.39 5.01
C GLN A 152 1.42 -1.93 4.65
N ALA A 153 2.64 -1.61 4.19
CA ALA A 153 2.96 -0.29 3.67
C ALA A 153 2.19 0.00 2.37
N ALA A 154 1.92 -1.00 1.53
CA ALA A 154 1.06 -0.84 0.36
C ALA A 154 -0.40 -0.55 0.75
N ASP A 155 -0.94 -1.21 1.78
CA ASP A 155 -2.25 -0.88 2.35
C ASP A 155 -2.30 0.57 2.86
N LEU A 156 -1.25 1.01 3.57
CA LEU A 156 -1.14 2.41 4.00
C LEU A 156 -1.13 3.38 2.81
N MET A 157 -0.37 3.09 1.74
CA MET A 157 -0.30 3.98 0.57
C MET A 157 -1.67 4.07 -0.11
N CYS A 158 -2.33 2.93 -0.34
CA CYS A 158 -3.68 2.89 -0.91
C CYS A 158 -4.69 3.65 -0.05
N THR A 159 -4.62 3.50 1.28
CA THR A 159 -5.50 4.20 2.21
C THR A 159 -5.28 5.70 2.18
N VAL A 160 -4.03 6.16 2.19
CA VAL A 160 -3.71 7.60 2.15
C VAL A 160 -4.14 8.21 0.82
N GLU A 161 -3.88 7.57 -0.31
CA GLU A 161 -4.33 8.08 -1.61
C GLU A 161 -5.86 8.09 -1.73
N LEU A 162 -6.55 7.06 -1.23
CA LEU A 162 -8.00 7.05 -1.17
C LEU A 162 -8.56 8.17 -0.29
N THR A 163 -7.97 8.39 0.89
CA THR A 163 -8.35 9.50 1.78
C THR A 163 -8.11 10.86 1.14
N ALA A 164 -7.05 11.02 0.32
CA ALA A 164 -6.85 12.22 -0.47
C ALA A 164 -8.01 12.47 -1.46
N LEU A 165 -8.40 11.44 -2.22
CA LEU A 165 -9.52 11.51 -3.14
C LEU A 165 -10.85 11.84 -2.44
N LYS A 166 -11.07 11.29 -1.24
CA LYS A 166 -12.24 11.60 -0.42
C LYS A 166 -12.26 13.08 0.01
N PHE A 167 -11.16 13.59 0.55
CA PHE A 167 -11.05 15.00 0.94
C PHE A 167 -11.20 15.96 -0.23
N ASP A 168 -10.71 15.58 -1.41
CA ASP A 168 -10.85 16.40 -2.62
C ASP A 168 -12.31 16.46 -3.11
N LYS A 169 -13.08 15.38 -2.87
CA LYS A 169 -14.51 15.28 -3.23
C LYS A 169 -15.47 15.68 -2.11
N GLY A 170 -14.98 15.97 -0.90
CA GLY A 170 -15.83 16.21 0.26
C GLY A 170 -16.57 14.96 0.76
N THR A 171 -16.05 13.76 0.48
CA THR A 171 -16.66 12.47 0.85
C THR A 171 -15.91 11.75 1.96
N GLU A 172 -15.06 12.46 2.71
CA GLU A 172 -14.38 11.93 3.88
C GLU A 172 -15.35 11.50 4.98
N THR A 173 -15.03 10.39 5.65
CA THR A 173 -15.84 9.85 6.75
C THR A 173 -15.51 10.53 8.08
N ALA A 174 -16.34 10.32 9.10
CA ALA A 174 -16.03 10.74 10.46
C ALA A 174 -14.72 10.09 10.97
N THR A 175 -14.45 8.85 10.58
CA THR A 175 -13.21 8.14 10.90
C THR A 175 -12.00 8.79 10.24
N ASP A 176 -12.09 9.14 8.96
CA ASP A 176 -11.03 9.89 8.25
C ASP A 176 -10.69 11.19 9.01
N ARG A 177 -11.69 11.94 9.45
CA ARG A 177 -11.49 13.17 10.25
C ARG A 177 -10.91 12.89 11.64
N LYS A 178 -11.32 11.82 12.31
CA LYS A 178 -10.78 11.43 13.63
C LYS A 178 -9.29 11.12 13.57
N ILE A 179 -8.84 10.46 12.51
CA ILE A 179 -7.43 10.08 12.29
C ILE A 179 -6.62 11.27 11.74
N PHE A 180 -7.08 11.89 10.66
CA PHE A 180 -6.31 12.85 9.87
C PHE A 180 -6.66 14.32 10.11
N LYS A 181 -7.66 14.61 10.95
CA LYS A 181 -8.22 15.93 11.24
C LYS A 181 -8.94 16.54 10.04
N ASN A 182 -8.26 17.40 9.28
CA ASN A 182 -8.82 18.13 8.14
C ASN A 182 -7.89 18.01 6.93
N ARG A 183 -8.38 18.41 5.74
CA ARG A 183 -7.63 18.30 4.47
C ARG A 183 -6.25 18.98 4.53
N ARG A 184 -6.13 20.13 5.21
CA ARG A 184 -4.87 20.87 5.34
C ARG A 184 -3.84 20.08 6.16
N ASP A 185 -4.24 19.62 7.34
CA ASP A 185 -3.39 18.81 8.23
C ASP A 185 -3.03 17.47 7.58
N PHE A 186 -4.02 16.81 6.96
CA PHE A 186 -3.80 15.57 6.22
C PHE A 186 -2.72 15.73 5.15
N ARG A 187 -2.86 16.76 4.31
CA ARG A 187 -1.93 17.04 3.22
C ARG A 187 -0.53 17.33 3.72
N LYS A 188 -0.40 18.15 4.75
CA LYS A 188 0.90 18.59 5.29
C LYS A 188 1.64 17.46 6.00
N ASN A 189 0.93 16.71 6.85
CA ASN A 189 1.56 15.82 7.82
C ASN A 189 1.68 14.36 7.31
N TYR A 190 0.93 13.97 6.28
CA TYR A 190 0.93 12.59 5.78
C TYR A 190 1.14 12.53 4.27
N LEU A 191 0.23 13.12 3.49
CA LEU A 191 0.21 12.95 2.03
C LEU A 191 1.50 13.44 1.36
N LYS A 192 1.94 14.67 1.67
CA LYS A 192 3.18 15.24 1.11
C LYS A 192 4.43 14.44 1.48
N ILE A 193 4.44 13.77 2.64
CA ILE A 193 5.57 12.98 3.09
C ILE A 193 5.63 11.69 2.29
N LEU A 194 4.52 10.96 2.21
CA LEU A 194 4.46 9.68 1.52
C LEU A 194 4.60 9.82 0.01
N ARG A 195 3.99 10.84 -0.61
CA ARG A 195 4.13 11.09 -2.06
C ARG A 195 5.55 11.39 -2.54
N ARG A 196 6.52 11.62 -1.64
CA ARG A 196 7.96 11.62 -2.03
C ARG A 196 8.44 10.25 -2.51
N LYS A 197 7.71 9.19 -2.16
CA LYS A 197 7.92 7.82 -2.60
C LYS A 197 7.04 7.44 -3.80
N GLN A 198 6.19 8.36 -4.29
CA GLN A 198 5.38 8.06 -5.45
C GLN A 198 6.30 7.91 -6.66
N PHE A 199 6.04 6.87 -7.45
CA PHE A 199 6.73 6.59 -8.71
C PHE A 199 6.35 7.64 -9.75
#